data_AF-K1SVG3-F1
#
_entry.id   AF-K1SVG3-F1
#
_cell.length_a   1.000
_cell.length_b   1.000
_cell.length_c   1.000
_cell.angle_alpha   90.00
_cell.angle_beta   90.00
_cell.angle_gamma   90.00
#
_symmetry.space_group_name_H-M   'P 1'
#
loop_
_entity.id
_entity.type
_entity.pdbx_description
1 polymer ?
#
loop_
_entity_poly.entity_id
_entity_poly.type
_entity_poly.pdbx_seq_one_letter_code
_entity_poly.pdbx_strand_id
1 'polypeptide(L)'
;MNWKRNSWTLLVAGLFVAGFTNCSDWTETDNEWVLESGNTVTNKPESYYHNLRTWKASDHSISFGWYSGWGEPTVSTTNMLAGIPDSMDIVSLWGNWSNLSEGKIKDLREVQQKKGTKVVFCSFTSYVGQNFTPAEYNTDEATRNEFWGWKEGDSEAINAAIAKYAKAIADSVFKYNYDG
;
A
#
# COMPACT_ATOMS: atom_id res chain seq x y z
N MET A 1 18.16 -59.09 55.69
CA MET A 1 17.71 -58.22 54.56
C MET A 1 17.10 -56.96 55.14
N ASN A 2 17.71 -55.80 54.89
CA ASN A 2 17.40 -54.56 55.63
C ASN A 2 16.27 -53.77 54.92
N TRP A 3 15.03 -54.19 55.15
CA TRP A 3 13.81 -53.71 54.47
C TRP A 3 13.69 -52.17 54.46
N LYS A 4 14.00 -51.51 55.59
CA LYS A 4 13.89 -50.05 55.74
C LYS A 4 14.85 -49.25 54.85
N ARG A 5 16.02 -49.82 54.52
CA ARG A 5 17.01 -49.17 53.65
C ARG A 5 16.64 -49.31 52.17
N ASN A 6 16.04 -50.45 51.80
CA ASN A 6 15.56 -50.69 50.44
C ASN A 6 14.25 -49.95 50.12
N SER A 7 13.37 -49.73 51.10
CA SER A 7 12.13 -48.97 50.89
C SER A 7 12.40 -47.48 50.62
N TRP A 8 13.43 -46.89 51.23
CA TRP A 8 13.84 -45.51 50.94
C TRP A 8 14.42 -45.39 49.53
N THR A 9 15.28 -46.32 49.13
CA THR A 9 15.85 -46.34 47.77
C THR A 9 14.79 -46.55 46.70
N LEU A 10 13.78 -47.39 46.95
CA LEU A 10 12.65 -47.62 46.04
C LEU A 10 11.72 -46.40 45.96
N LEU A 11 11.48 -45.69 47.06
CA LEU A 11 10.71 -44.43 47.06
C LEU A 11 11.43 -43.31 46.31
N VAL A 12 12.74 -43.15 46.53
CA VAL A 12 13.56 -42.16 45.82
C VAL A 12 13.65 -42.49 44.33
N ALA A 13 13.80 -43.77 43.97
CA ALA A 13 13.79 -44.20 42.57
C ALA A 13 12.41 -43.97 41.91
N GLY A 14 11.31 -44.21 42.63
CA GLY A 14 9.95 -43.93 42.15
C GLY A 14 9.68 -42.44 41.91
N LEU A 15 10.18 -41.58 42.79
CA LEU A 15 10.12 -40.12 42.65
C LEU A 15 10.97 -39.60 41.46
N PHE A 16 12.13 -40.22 41.21
CA PHE A 16 12.99 -39.86 40.08
C PHE A 16 12.36 -40.23 38.73
N VAL A 17 11.69 -41.38 38.62
CA VAL A 17 11.02 -41.83 37.39
C VAL A 17 9.76 -41.00 37.11
N ALA A 18 8.99 -40.63 38.14
CA ALA A 18 7.79 -39.79 37.97
C ALA A 18 8.12 -38.35 37.52
N GLY A 19 9.35 -37.87 37.74
CA GLY A 19 9.81 -36.56 37.28
C GLY A 19 10.03 -36.45 35.77
N PHE A 20 10.21 -37.57 35.07
CA PHE A 20 10.44 -37.58 33.61
C PHE A 20 9.17 -37.80 32.78
N THR A 21 8.07 -38.26 33.39
CA THR A 21 6.81 -38.51 32.66
C THR A 21 5.89 -37.30 32.57
N ASN A 22 6.25 -36.18 33.22
CA ASN A 22 5.44 -34.95 33.25
C ASN A 22 6.10 -33.76 32.50
N CYS A 23 7.14 -34.03 31.72
CA CYS A 23 7.83 -33.07 30.86
C CYS A 23 7.77 -33.51 29.39
N SER A 24 6.62 -33.95 28.89
CA SER A 24 6.42 -34.09 27.43
C SER A 24 6.03 -32.75 26.79
N ASP A 25 5.45 -31.83 27.57
CA ASP A 25 4.94 -30.54 27.10
C ASP A 25 6.04 -29.67 26.47
N TRP A 26 7.26 -29.65 27.04
CA TRP A 26 8.38 -28.91 26.45
C TRP A 26 8.99 -29.56 25.18
N THR A 27 8.63 -30.82 24.89
CA THR A 27 9.08 -31.52 23.68
C THR A 27 8.11 -31.36 22.51
N GLU A 28 6.93 -30.80 22.76
CA GLU A 28 5.97 -30.47 21.72
C GLU A 28 6.23 -29.05 21.24
N THR A 29 6.41 -28.89 19.92
CA THR A 29 6.58 -27.58 19.30
C THR A 29 5.22 -26.89 19.23
N ASP A 30 4.93 -26.05 20.21
CA ASP A 30 3.78 -25.15 20.16
C ASP A 30 4.13 -23.84 19.46
N ASN A 31 3.26 -23.41 18.55
CA ASN A 31 3.35 -22.08 17.96
C ASN A 31 2.84 -21.07 19.00
N GLU A 32 3.75 -20.32 19.64
CA GLU A 32 3.35 -19.10 20.35
C GLU A 32 2.92 -18.04 19.34
N TRP A 33 1.61 -17.82 19.25
CA TRP A 33 1.05 -16.70 18.52
C TRP A 33 1.33 -15.40 19.29
N VAL A 34 2.53 -14.84 19.13
CA VAL A 34 2.94 -13.56 19.75
C VAL A 34 2.07 -12.39 19.25
N LEU A 35 1.39 -12.57 18.11
CA LEU A 35 0.46 -11.61 17.53
C LEU A 35 -0.92 -12.27 17.40
N GLU A 36 -1.95 -11.58 17.90
CA GLU A 36 -3.36 -12.00 17.82
C GLU A 36 -3.89 -12.06 16.37
N SER A 37 -3.19 -11.41 15.45
CA SER A 37 -3.52 -11.33 14.03
C SER A 37 -2.48 -12.06 13.17
N GLY A 38 -2.93 -12.78 12.14
CA GLY A 38 -2.02 -13.32 11.13
C GLY A 38 -1.25 -12.22 10.39
N ASN A 39 -0.06 -12.55 9.88
CA ASN A 39 0.84 -11.62 9.18
C ASN A 39 0.28 -11.03 7.86
N THR A 40 -0.95 -11.40 7.49
CA THR A 40 -1.64 -10.98 6.26
C THR A 40 -2.76 -9.99 6.51
N VAL A 41 -3.07 -9.66 7.77
CA VAL A 41 -4.14 -8.73 8.15
C VAL A 41 -3.62 -7.69 9.14
N THR A 42 -4.16 -6.48 9.06
CA THR A 42 -3.85 -5.42 10.03
C THR A 42 -4.43 -5.76 11.40
N ASN A 43 -3.63 -5.58 12.45
CA ASN A 43 -4.10 -5.70 13.84
C ASN A 43 -4.77 -4.42 14.36
N LYS A 44 -4.90 -3.39 13.51
CA LYS A 44 -5.45 -2.09 13.90
C LYS A 44 -6.98 -2.11 13.86
N PRO A 45 -7.69 -1.76 14.94
CA PRO A 45 -9.14 -1.68 14.95
C PRO A 45 -9.64 -0.47 14.14
N GLU A 46 -10.91 -0.44 13.76
CA GLU A 46 -11.48 0.72 13.04
C GLU A 46 -11.39 2.03 13.84
N SER A 47 -11.42 1.97 15.19
CA SER A 47 -11.23 3.14 16.04
C SER A 47 -9.87 3.81 15.83
N TYR A 48 -8.82 3.05 15.51
CA TYR A 48 -7.51 3.60 15.15
C TYR A 48 -7.58 4.40 13.86
N TYR A 49 -8.20 3.83 12.82
CA TYR A 49 -8.33 4.49 11.52
C TYR A 49 -9.26 5.71 11.58
N HIS A 50 -10.33 5.65 12.39
CA HIS A 50 -11.17 6.81 12.67
C HIS A 50 -10.38 7.96 13.31
N ASN A 51 -9.57 7.66 14.34
CA ASN A 51 -8.72 8.66 14.98
C ASN A 51 -7.67 9.22 14.02
N LEU A 52 -7.08 8.37 13.17
CA LEU A 52 -6.12 8.80 12.15
C LEU A 52 -6.76 9.79 11.16
N ARG A 53 -7.94 9.47 10.63
CA ARG A 53 -8.67 10.37 9.72
C ARG A 53 -9.08 11.68 10.41
N THR A 54 -9.47 11.60 11.69
CA THR A 54 -9.81 12.78 12.51
C THR A 54 -8.60 13.69 12.70
N TRP A 55 -7.43 13.11 13.00
CA TRP A 55 -6.18 13.85 13.12
C TRP A 55 -5.78 14.51 11.80
N LYS A 56 -5.85 13.81 10.66
CA LYS A 56 -5.59 14.39 9.34
C LYS A 56 -6.55 15.52 8.93
N ALA A 57 -7.76 15.54 9.48
CA ALA A 57 -8.72 16.61 9.27
C ALA A 57 -8.49 17.82 10.21
N SER A 58 -7.68 17.66 11.25
CA SER A 58 -7.34 18.72 12.20
C SER A 58 -6.27 19.67 11.65
N ASP A 59 -6.06 20.80 12.33
CA ASP A 59 -4.96 21.70 12.00
C ASP A 59 -3.62 21.08 12.42
N HIS A 60 -2.80 20.73 11.44
CA HIS A 60 -1.50 20.10 11.62
C HIS A 60 -0.59 20.35 10.40
N SER A 61 0.71 20.07 10.55
CA SER A 61 1.65 20.14 9.43
C SER A 61 1.41 19.00 8.44
N ILE A 62 1.19 19.36 7.17
CA ILE A 62 0.95 18.41 6.08
C ILE A 62 2.25 17.71 5.68
N SER A 63 2.21 16.38 5.68
CA SER A 63 3.26 15.50 5.18
C SER A 63 2.98 15.11 3.72
N PHE A 64 3.91 15.47 2.84
CA PHE A 64 3.87 15.15 1.41
C PHE A 64 5.05 14.27 0.99
N GLY A 65 4.85 13.37 0.04
CA GLY A 65 5.93 12.57 -0.54
C GLY A 65 5.72 12.16 -1.99
N TRP A 66 6.81 12.09 -2.75
CA TRP A 66 6.84 11.45 -4.07
C TRP A 66 7.10 9.95 -3.92
N TYR A 67 6.26 9.12 -4.55
CA TYR A 67 6.34 7.67 -4.45
C TYR A 67 6.48 7.02 -5.83
N SER A 68 7.68 6.53 -6.14
CA SER A 68 8.00 5.86 -7.42
C SER A 68 7.88 4.33 -7.34
N GLY A 69 7.79 3.76 -6.14
CA GLY A 69 7.88 2.32 -5.89
C GLY A 69 6.56 1.55 -5.98
N TRP A 70 5.47 2.18 -6.43
CA TRP A 70 4.16 1.54 -6.40
C TRP A 70 4.04 0.39 -7.42
N GLY A 71 3.99 -0.83 -6.90
CA GLY A 71 3.91 -2.07 -7.65
C GLY A 71 2.59 -2.79 -7.46
N GLU A 72 2.51 -4.02 -7.98
CA GLU A 72 1.37 -4.89 -7.72
C GLU A 72 1.35 -5.31 -6.25
N PRO A 73 0.17 -5.40 -5.62
CA PRO A 73 0.05 -5.93 -4.27
C PRO A 73 0.62 -7.36 -4.16
N THR A 74 1.44 -7.58 -3.14
CA THR A 74 1.98 -8.90 -2.81
C THR A 74 1.84 -9.18 -1.31
N VAL A 75 2.35 -10.31 -0.82
CA VAL A 75 2.42 -10.58 0.63
C VAL A 75 3.26 -9.51 1.35
N SER A 76 4.29 -8.96 0.69
CA SER A 76 5.06 -7.84 1.21
C SER A 76 4.43 -6.50 0.80
N THR A 77 4.24 -5.62 1.78
CA THR A 77 3.67 -4.28 1.56
C THR A 77 4.69 -3.24 1.10
N THR A 78 5.98 -3.60 0.90
CA THR A 78 7.05 -2.65 0.55
C THR A 78 6.71 -1.78 -0.67
N ASN A 79 6.04 -2.36 -1.67
CA ASN A 79 5.68 -1.69 -2.92
C ASN A 79 4.17 -1.35 -3.02
N MET A 80 3.47 -1.32 -1.88
CA MET A 80 2.04 -1.03 -1.81
C MET A 80 1.82 0.34 -1.17
N LEU A 81 0.77 1.05 -1.60
CA LEU A 81 0.32 2.27 -0.94
C LEU A 81 -0.05 1.99 0.52
N ALA A 82 -0.63 0.82 0.81
CA ALA A 82 -0.92 0.41 2.19
C ALA A 82 0.34 0.32 3.08
N GLY A 83 1.54 0.19 2.49
CA GLY A 83 2.82 0.16 3.18
C GLY A 83 3.39 1.54 3.54
N ILE A 84 2.84 2.64 3.02
CA ILE A 84 3.34 4.00 3.35
C ILE A 84 3.02 4.35 4.81
N PRO A 85 3.81 5.23 5.46
CA PRO A 85 3.54 5.68 6.82
C PRO A 85 2.14 6.30 6.95
N ASP A 86 1.44 5.97 8.04
CA ASP A 86 0.07 6.45 8.27
C ASP A 86 -0.02 7.97 8.41
N SER A 87 1.08 8.62 8.82
CA SER A 87 1.22 10.08 8.94
C SER A 87 1.31 10.81 7.60
N MET A 88 1.33 10.11 6.45
CA MET A 88 1.32 10.76 5.14
C MET A 88 -0.07 11.31 4.82
N ASP A 89 -0.15 12.61 4.54
CA ASP A 89 -1.39 13.28 4.15
C ASP A 89 -1.62 13.20 2.65
N ILE A 90 -0.55 13.44 1.88
CA ILE A 90 -0.60 13.45 0.42
C ILE A 90 0.58 12.64 -0.12
N VAL A 91 0.31 11.73 -1.04
CA VAL A 91 1.33 11.02 -1.82
C VAL A 91 1.13 11.29 -3.30
N SER A 92 2.20 11.71 -3.97
CA SER A 92 2.24 11.92 -5.41
C SER A 92 2.96 10.76 -6.11
N LEU A 93 2.27 10.06 -6.99
CA LEU A 93 2.80 8.90 -7.70
C LEU A 93 3.79 9.33 -8.80
N TRP A 94 5.06 8.97 -8.62
CA TRP A 94 6.13 9.19 -9.59
C TRP A 94 6.18 8.01 -10.58
N GLY A 95 5.14 7.91 -11.41
CA GLY A 95 4.93 6.79 -12.34
C GLY A 95 3.93 5.75 -11.84
N ASN A 96 3.70 4.72 -12.65
CA ASN A 96 2.79 3.60 -12.34
C ASN A 96 1.34 3.99 -11.99
N TRP A 97 0.92 5.21 -12.36
CA TRP A 97 -0.40 5.77 -12.06
C TRP A 97 -1.46 5.49 -13.13
N SER A 98 -1.07 4.98 -14.30
CA SER A 98 -1.97 4.62 -15.40
C SER A 98 -2.06 3.11 -15.58
N ASN A 99 -3.09 2.65 -16.29
CA ASN A 99 -3.32 1.23 -16.59
C ASN A 99 -3.33 0.34 -15.33
N LEU A 100 -4.00 0.82 -14.28
CA LEU A 100 -4.04 0.13 -12.99
C LEU A 100 -4.70 -1.25 -13.11
N SER A 101 -4.10 -2.24 -12.44
CA SER A 101 -4.72 -3.53 -12.16
C SER A 101 -5.85 -3.38 -11.11
N GLU A 102 -6.71 -4.38 -10.99
CA GLU A 102 -7.69 -4.45 -9.90
C GLU A 102 -7.04 -4.42 -8.51
N GLY A 103 -5.87 -5.05 -8.36
CA GLY A 103 -5.09 -5.04 -7.13
C GLY A 103 -4.66 -3.64 -6.73
N LYS A 104 -4.09 -2.88 -7.67
CA LYS A 104 -3.71 -1.48 -7.45
C LYS A 104 -4.91 -0.60 -7.14
N ILE A 105 -6.04 -0.80 -7.83
CA ILE A 105 -7.28 -0.08 -7.52
C ILE A 105 -7.68 -0.35 -6.06
N LYS A 106 -7.67 -1.61 -5.61
CA LYS A 106 -8.01 -1.96 -4.23
C LYS A 106 -7.06 -1.33 -3.20
N ASP A 107 -5.76 -1.39 -3.44
CA ASP A 107 -4.72 -0.79 -2.59
C ASP A 107 -4.92 0.74 -2.46
N LEU A 108 -5.20 1.41 -3.58
CA LEU A 108 -5.53 2.83 -3.64
C LEU A 108 -6.80 3.16 -2.82
N ARG A 109 -7.88 2.36 -2.95
CA ARG A 109 -9.12 2.52 -2.16
C ARG A 109 -8.89 2.28 -0.68
N GLU A 110 -8.12 1.28 -0.31
CA GLU A 110 -7.83 0.98 1.08
C GLU A 110 -7.12 2.15 1.77
N VAL A 111 -6.14 2.75 1.13
CA VAL A 111 -5.37 3.87 1.68
C VAL A 111 -6.22 5.15 1.78
N GLN A 112 -6.96 5.48 0.72
CA GLN A 112 -7.88 6.64 0.76
C GLN A 112 -8.95 6.47 1.84
N GLN A 113 -9.60 5.31 1.92
CA GLN A 113 -10.76 5.11 2.80
C GLN A 113 -10.39 4.81 4.25
N LYS A 114 -9.40 3.94 4.49
CA LYS A 114 -8.98 3.60 5.86
C LYS A 114 -8.07 4.66 6.44
N LYS A 115 -6.98 4.98 5.74
CA LYS A 115 -5.95 5.89 6.27
C LYS A 115 -6.27 7.37 6.06
N GLY A 116 -7.17 7.72 5.15
CA GLY A 116 -7.45 9.10 4.79
C GLY A 116 -6.31 9.81 4.06
N THR A 117 -5.33 9.07 3.54
CA THR A 117 -4.24 9.65 2.73
C THR A 117 -4.78 9.98 1.34
N LYS A 118 -4.54 11.19 0.88
CA LYS A 118 -4.82 11.61 -0.49
C LYS A 118 -3.71 11.09 -1.41
N VAL A 119 -4.11 10.52 -2.53
CA VAL A 119 -3.19 10.00 -3.55
C VAL A 119 -3.46 10.74 -4.85
N VAL A 120 -2.45 11.48 -5.29
CA VAL A 120 -2.42 12.22 -6.55
C VAL A 120 -1.39 11.61 -7.48
N PHE A 121 -1.48 11.84 -8.79
CA PHE A 121 -0.43 11.41 -9.72
C PHE A 121 0.42 12.57 -10.22
N CYS A 122 1.68 12.30 -10.52
CA CYS A 122 2.60 13.27 -11.10
C CYS A 122 2.75 13.03 -12.60
N SER A 123 2.60 14.09 -13.39
CA SER A 123 3.01 14.14 -14.78
C SER A 123 3.81 15.40 -15.03
N PHE A 124 5.02 15.26 -15.59
CA PHE A 124 5.73 16.38 -16.18
C PHE A 124 5.07 16.78 -17.49
N THR A 125 4.96 18.09 -17.73
CA THR A 125 4.34 18.63 -18.93
C THR A 125 5.28 19.64 -19.58
N SER A 126 6.01 19.17 -20.59
CA SER A 126 6.85 19.98 -21.48
C SER A 126 6.16 20.27 -22.82
N TYR A 127 5.15 19.47 -23.19
CA TYR A 127 4.33 19.65 -24.40
C TYR A 127 2.92 19.09 -24.19
N VAL A 128 1.98 19.54 -25.03
CA VAL A 128 0.59 19.08 -25.02
C VAL A 128 0.54 17.59 -25.35
N GLY A 129 -0.10 16.81 -24.47
CA GLY A 129 -0.23 15.37 -24.65
C GLY A 129 0.85 14.50 -24.02
N GLN A 130 1.87 15.09 -23.38
CA GLN A 130 2.89 14.31 -22.69
C GLN A 130 2.27 13.36 -21.67
N ASN A 131 2.61 12.07 -21.73
CA ASN A 131 2.06 10.95 -20.94
C ASN A 131 0.59 10.56 -21.19
N PHE A 132 -0.14 11.27 -22.05
CA PHE A 132 -1.56 11.00 -22.36
C PHE A 132 -1.81 10.72 -23.85
N THR A 133 -0.80 10.91 -24.70
CA THR A 133 -0.88 10.55 -26.12
C THR A 133 -0.86 9.03 -26.25
N PRO A 134 -1.81 8.39 -26.97
CA PRO A 134 -1.75 6.97 -27.28
C PRO A 134 -0.44 6.61 -28.00
N ALA A 135 0.06 5.39 -27.79
CA ALA A 135 1.38 4.99 -28.26
C ALA A 135 1.53 5.09 -29.79
N GLU A 136 0.46 4.78 -30.51
CA GLU A 136 0.36 4.87 -31.97
C GLU A 136 0.45 6.30 -32.52
N TYR A 137 0.16 7.32 -31.70
CA TYR A 137 0.25 8.74 -32.06
C TYR A 137 1.45 9.44 -31.38
N ASN A 138 2.25 8.73 -30.58
CA ASN A 138 3.37 9.29 -29.83
C ASN A 138 4.73 8.97 -30.48
N THR A 139 4.82 9.12 -31.79
CA THR A 139 6.04 8.81 -32.57
C THR A 139 6.96 10.02 -32.72
N ASP A 140 6.38 11.20 -32.96
CA ASP A 140 7.08 12.45 -33.23
C ASP A 140 6.16 13.65 -32.93
N GLU A 141 6.70 14.86 -33.03
CA GLU A 141 5.95 16.08 -32.70
C GLU A 141 4.81 16.36 -33.67
N ALA A 142 4.98 16.12 -34.97
CA ALA A 142 3.94 16.40 -35.95
C ALA A 142 2.73 15.48 -35.73
N THR A 143 2.98 14.18 -35.52
CA THR A 143 1.92 13.20 -35.24
C THR A 143 1.18 13.50 -33.93
N ARG A 144 1.90 13.91 -32.88
CA ARG A 144 1.28 14.37 -31.62
C ARG A 144 0.42 15.61 -31.85
N ASN A 145 0.95 16.61 -32.55
CA ASN A 145 0.26 17.86 -32.80
C ASN A 145 -1.02 17.63 -33.60
N GLU A 146 -0.98 16.74 -34.61
CA GLU A 146 -2.17 16.33 -35.36
C GLU A 146 -3.22 15.68 -34.45
N PHE A 147 -2.82 14.71 -33.60
CA PHE A 147 -3.74 14.04 -32.68
C PHE A 147 -4.42 15.01 -31.69
N TRP A 148 -3.66 15.95 -31.14
CA TRP A 148 -4.20 16.93 -30.18
C TRP A 148 -4.88 18.14 -30.85
N GLY A 149 -4.71 18.32 -32.16
CA GLY A 149 -5.20 19.47 -32.89
C GLY A 149 -4.37 20.74 -32.70
N TRP A 150 -3.10 20.60 -32.28
CA TRP A 150 -2.18 21.72 -32.14
C TRP A 150 -1.75 22.25 -33.51
N LYS A 151 -1.88 23.56 -33.71
CA LYS A 151 -1.40 24.25 -34.92
C LYS A 151 -0.64 25.51 -34.54
N GLU A 152 0.62 25.57 -34.93
CA GLU A 152 1.49 26.70 -34.61
C GLU A 152 0.94 28.00 -35.21
N GLY A 153 0.91 29.07 -34.41
CA GLY A 153 0.38 30.38 -34.81
C GLY A 153 -1.15 30.50 -34.84
N ASP A 154 -1.89 29.42 -34.59
CA ASP A 154 -3.35 29.43 -34.50
C ASP A 154 -3.79 29.36 -33.03
N SER A 155 -4.11 30.51 -32.45
CA SER A 155 -4.48 30.63 -31.03
C SER A 155 -5.74 29.85 -30.66
N GLU A 156 -6.69 29.70 -31.58
CA GLU A 156 -7.92 28.94 -31.33
C GLU A 156 -7.62 27.44 -31.27
N ALA A 157 -6.85 26.93 -32.24
CA ALA A 157 -6.42 25.55 -32.27
C ALA A 157 -5.54 25.18 -31.05
N ILE A 158 -4.61 26.07 -30.67
CA ILE A 158 -3.77 25.90 -29.48
C ILE A 158 -4.61 25.79 -28.20
N ASN A 159 -5.57 26.70 -28.00
CA ASN A 159 -6.44 26.66 -26.82
C ASN A 159 -7.31 25.41 -26.80
N ALA A 160 -7.83 24.99 -27.96
CA ALA A 160 -8.60 23.75 -28.07
C ALA A 160 -7.76 22.51 -27.75
N ALA A 161 -6.51 22.45 -28.21
CA ALA A 161 -5.57 21.36 -27.91
C ALA A 161 -5.22 21.29 -26.41
N ILE A 162 -4.95 22.44 -25.77
CA ILE A 162 -4.71 22.54 -24.33
C ILE A 162 -5.94 22.06 -23.55
N ALA A 163 -7.14 22.51 -23.92
CA ALA A 163 -8.38 22.10 -23.26
C ALA A 163 -8.63 20.59 -23.41
N LYS A 164 -8.38 20.03 -24.60
CA LYS A 164 -8.48 18.59 -24.86
C LYS A 164 -7.50 17.79 -23.97
N TYR A 165 -6.27 18.27 -23.84
CA TYR A 165 -5.26 17.63 -22.98
C TYR A 165 -5.58 17.74 -21.49
N ALA A 166 -5.99 18.91 -21.02
CA ALA A 166 -6.45 19.10 -19.64
C ALA A 166 -7.63 18.18 -19.30
N LYS A 167 -8.56 18.00 -20.25
CA LYS A 167 -9.66 17.03 -20.11
C LYS A 167 -9.15 15.59 -19.98
N ALA A 168 -8.16 15.18 -20.77
CA ALA A 168 -7.59 13.82 -20.67
C ALA A 168 -6.92 13.55 -19.30
N ILE A 169 -6.29 14.58 -18.71
CA ILE A 169 -5.76 14.53 -17.34
C ILE A 169 -6.91 14.33 -16.34
N ALA A 170 -7.94 15.17 -16.41
CA ALA A 170 -9.11 15.08 -15.53
C ALA A 170 -9.84 13.73 -15.68
N ASP A 171 -10.03 13.24 -16.91
CA ASP A 171 -10.63 11.95 -17.19
C ASP A 171 -9.85 10.81 -16.52
N SER A 172 -8.52 10.91 -16.43
CA SER A 172 -7.69 9.93 -15.72
C SER A 172 -7.82 10.03 -14.20
N VAL A 173 -7.92 11.24 -13.64
CA VAL A 173 -8.25 11.46 -12.23
C VAL A 173 -9.59 10.79 -11.89
N PHE A 174 -10.63 11.05 -12.70
CA PHE A 174 -11.96 10.49 -12.46
C PHE A 174 -12.04 8.99 -12.71
N LYS A 175 -11.42 8.49 -13.79
CA LYS A 175 -11.41 7.06 -14.14
C LYS A 175 -10.89 6.20 -12.99
N TYR A 176 -9.81 6.64 -12.36
CA TYR A 176 -9.19 5.91 -11.26
C TYR A 176 -9.61 6.41 -9.88
N ASN A 177 -10.38 7.50 -9.80
CA ASN A 177 -10.77 8.18 -8.56
C ASN A 177 -9.57 8.59 -7.69
N TYR A 178 -8.57 9.20 -8.34
CA TYR A 178 -7.49 9.89 -7.63
C TYR A 178 -7.99 11.17 -6.95
N ASP A 179 -7.21 11.67 -5.99
CA ASP A 179 -7.52 12.91 -5.28
C ASP A 179 -7.03 14.18 -6.01
N GLY A 180 -6.35 14.01 -7.16
CA GLY A 180 -5.79 15.08 -7.97
C GLY A 180 -4.71 14.62 -8.94
#